data_AF-A0A660E871-F1
#
_entry.id   AF-A0A660E871-F1
#
_cell.length_a   1.000
_cell.length_b   1.000
_cell.length_c   1.000
_cell.angle_alpha   90.00
_cell.angle_beta   90.00
_cell.angle_gamma   90.00
#
_symmetry.space_group_name_H-M   'P 1'
#
loop_
_entity.id
_entity.type
_entity.pdbx_description
1 polymer ?
#
loop_
_entity_poly.entity_id
_entity_poly.type
_entity_poly.pdbx_seq_one_letter_code
_entity_poly.pdbx_strand_id
1 'polypeptide(L)'
;MNITIIGATGMTGKALVNEALMRGHHVLAIGRSLEKLAAGKDSQQLMTIAKDVFALTKADLADSDVIVDAFASSPDQAYLHVDLATKLIAMFRGAKQRLVFILGAGSLKTGEDHHLFVHDMEQNPKVQAIIEVPRNQFAELTFLRTVKNVDWVGVSPSINFHPGAATELLLGKDELLFNEKGVSETSAGTMAVAILNEIEKPQHPKERFTVADR
;
A
#
# COMPACT_ATOMS: atom_id res chain seq x y z
N MET A 1 -13.90 12.73 -2.86
CA MET A 1 -13.96 12.08 -1.54
C MET A 1 -12.79 12.56 -0.69
N ASN A 2 -12.81 12.27 0.61
CA ASN A 2 -11.72 12.55 1.55
C ASN A 2 -10.83 11.31 1.69
N ILE A 3 -9.57 11.41 1.26
CA ILE A 3 -8.61 10.31 1.29
C ILE A 3 -7.48 10.66 2.24
N THR A 4 -7.29 9.86 3.28
CA THR A 4 -6.08 9.93 4.10
C THR A 4 -5.01 9.03 3.52
N ILE A 5 -3.79 9.55 3.38
CA ILE A 5 -2.61 8.79 2.94
C ILE A 5 -1.57 8.82 4.06
N ILE A 6 -1.37 7.66 4.68
CA ILE A 6 -0.31 7.42 5.67
C ILE A 6 0.97 7.09 4.90
N GLY A 7 2.11 7.64 5.34
CA GLY A 7 3.38 7.46 4.63
C GLY A 7 3.51 8.36 3.40
N ALA A 8 2.80 9.49 3.39
CA ALA A 8 2.68 10.39 2.23
C ALA A 8 4.02 10.94 1.70
N THR A 9 5.09 10.93 2.49
CA THR A 9 6.42 11.40 2.08
C THR A 9 7.25 10.33 1.37
N GLY A 10 6.82 9.06 1.40
CA GLY A 10 7.46 7.96 0.69
C GLY A 10 7.24 8.02 -0.81
N MET A 11 7.94 7.16 -1.56
CA MET A 11 7.83 7.08 -3.02
C MET A 11 6.37 6.90 -3.49
N THR A 12 5.70 5.87 -2.97
CA THR A 12 4.30 5.58 -3.33
C THR A 12 3.32 6.57 -2.72
N GLY A 13 3.56 7.00 -1.47
CA GLY A 13 2.74 8.01 -0.81
C GLY A 13 2.67 9.32 -1.62
N LYS A 14 3.80 9.79 -2.16
CA LYS A 14 3.85 10.97 -3.03
C LYS A 14 3.07 10.77 -4.33
N ALA A 15 3.21 9.60 -4.95
CA ALA A 15 2.46 9.26 -6.16
C ALA A 15 0.94 9.25 -5.89
N LEU A 16 0.51 8.65 -4.78
CA LEU A 16 -0.89 8.62 -4.34
C LEU A 16 -1.45 10.02 -4.07
N VAL A 17 -0.71 10.87 -3.36
CA VAL A 17 -1.14 12.25 -3.08
C VAL A 17 -1.35 13.00 -4.41
N ASN A 18 -0.38 12.92 -5.32
CA ASN A 18 -0.48 13.59 -6.62
C ASN A 18 -1.64 13.07 -7.46
N GLU A 19 -1.82 11.76 -7.53
CA GLU A 19 -2.89 11.12 -8.29
C GLU A 19 -4.28 11.47 -7.72
N ALA A 20 -4.44 11.39 -6.40
CA ALA A 20 -5.70 11.72 -5.73
C ALA A 20 -6.09 13.20 -5.94
N LEU A 21 -5.13 14.12 -5.82
CA LEU A 21 -5.36 15.54 -6.09
C LEU A 21 -5.70 15.79 -7.57
N MET A 22 -5.02 15.09 -8.50
CA MET A 22 -5.31 15.19 -9.93
C MET A 22 -6.75 14.75 -10.27
N ARG A 23 -7.28 13.76 -9.55
CA ARG A 23 -8.66 13.28 -9.66
C ARG A 23 -9.67 14.13 -8.86
N GLY A 24 -9.24 15.25 -8.27
CA GLY A 24 -10.10 16.19 -7.56
C GLY A 24 -10.56 15.71 -6.18
N HIS A 25 -9.85 14.78 -5.56
CA HIS A 25 -10.11 14.36 -4.18
C HIS A 25 -9.47 15.31 -3.17
N HIS A 26 -10.04 15.36 -1.97
CA HIS A 26 -9.40 16.02 -0.83
C HIS A 26 -8.48 15.02 -0.14
N VAL A 27 -7.25 15.43 0.13
CA VAL A 27 -6.19 14.56 0.64
C VAL A 27 -5.73 15.05 2.00
N LEU A 28 -5.75 14.14 2.98
CA LEU A 28 -5.02 14.30 4.23
C LEU A 28 -3.71 13.50 4.14
N ALA A 29 -2.59 14.18 3.96
CA ALA A 29 -1.28 13.57 3.88
C ALA A 29 -0.63 13.49 5.27
N ILE A 30 -0.33 12.27 5.73
CA ILE A 30 0.30 12.01 7.03
C ILE A 30 1.72 11.50 6.83
N GLY A 31 2.66 12.13 7.54
CA GLY A 31 4.07 11.74 7.54
C GLY A 31 4.79 12.22 8.80
N ARG A 32 6.05 11.83 8.98
CA ARG A 32 6.84 12.22 10.17
C ARG A 32 7.52 13.58 10.04
N SER A 33 7.77 14.03 8.81
CA SER A 33 8.53 15.27 8.54
C SER A 33 7.61 16.31 7.90
N LEU A 34 7.37 17.40 8.65
CA LEU A 34 6.60 18.54 8.15
C LEU A 34 7.26 19.18 6.93
N GLU A 35 8.59 19.30 6.93
CA GLU A 35 9.38 19.82 5.80
C GLU A 35 9.14 19.01 4.53
N LYS A 36 9.21 17.68 4.61
CA LYS A 36 8.98 16.80 3.45
C LYS A 36 7.52 16.82 2.97
N LEU A 37 6.58 17.08 3.87
CA LEU A 37 5.16 17.26 3.52
C LEU A 37 4.94 18.62 2.82
N ALA A 38 5.58 19.67 3.31
CA ALA A 38 5.50 21.03 2.75
C ALA A 38 6.18 21.17 1.37
N ALA A 39 7.10 20.26 1.02
CA ALA A 39 7.70 20.18 -0.31
C ALA A 39 6.73 19.66 -1.40
N GLY A 40 5.50 19.30 -1.04
CA GLY A 40 4.44 18.90 -1.96
C GLY A 40 3.86 20.08 -2.76
N LYS A 41 2.97 19.79 -3.71
CA LYS A 41 2.23 20.82 -4.43
C LYS A 41 1.29 21.55 -3.47
N ASP A 42 1.31 22.89 -3.52
CA ASP A 42 0.29 23.68 -2.86
C ASP A 42 -1.07 23.43 -3.55
N SER A 43 -2.07 23.06 -2.76
CA SER A 43 -3.42 22.78 -3.21
C SER A 43 -4.38 23.01 -2.05
N GLN A 44 -5.49 23.69 -2.33
CA GLN A 44 -6.57 23.87 -1.35
C GLN A 44 -7.20 22.55 -0.93
N GLN A 45 -7.00 21.48 -1.70
CA GLN A 45 -7.50 20.14 -1.42
C GLN A 45 -6.50 19.30 -0.62
N LEU A 46 -5.31 19.82 -0.29
CA LEU A 46 -4.28 19.11 0.46
C LEU A 46 -4.18 19.65 1.89
N MET A 47 -4.40 18.78 2.86
CA MET A 47 -4.06 19.00 4.27
C MET A 47 -2.89 18.09 4.65
N THR A 48 -2.06 18.53 5.60
CA THR A 48 -0.91 17.75 6.06
C THR A 48 -0.91 17.63 7.58
N ILE A 49 -0.53 16.45 8.09
CA ILE A 49 -0.29 16.22 9.51
C ILE A 49 1.09 15.60 9.67
N ALA A 50 1.96 16.29 10.40
CA ALA A 50 3.25 15.76 10.83
C ALA A 50 3.08 15.00 12.15
N LYS A 51 2.87 13.67 12.06
CA LYS A 51 2.60 12.82 13.22
C LYS A 51 3.13 11.41 12.98
N ASP A 52 3.59 10.76 14.05
CA ASP A 52 3.89 9.34 14.01
C ASP A 52 2.60 8.55 13.79
N VAL A 53 2.64 7.58 12.86
CA VAL A 53 1.47 6.76 12.53
C VAL A 53 0.96 5.97 13.76
N PHE A 54 1.85 5.52 14.64
CA PHE A 54 1.48 4.79 15.84
C PHE A 54 0.84 5.68 16.91
N ALA A 55 1.06 7.00 16.82
CA ALA A 55 0.40 8.00 17.66
C ALA A 55 -0.95 8.47 17.09
N LEU A 56 -1.34 8.05 15.88
CA LEU A 56 -2.66 8.38 15.33
C LEU A 56 -3.77 7.78 16.21
N THR A 57 -4.87 8.50 16.25
CA THR A 57 -6.11 8.14 16.90
C THR A 57 -7.21 8.05 15.86
N LYS A 58 -8.33 7.40 16.20
CA LYS A 58 -9.50 7.36 15.33
C LYS A 58 -10.03 8.76 14.98
N ALA A 59 -9.91 9.72 15.91
CA ALA A 59 -10.36 11.09 15.71
C ALA A 59 -9.55 11.82 14.64
N ASP A 60 -8.24 11.55 14.55
CA ASP A 60 -7.38 12.13 13.50
C ASP A 60 -7.79 11.70 12.08
N LEU A 61 -8.58 10.62 11.96
CA LEU A 61 -8.94 9.95 10.72
C LEU A 61 -10.46 9.95 10.46
N ALA A 62 -11.25 10.62 11.31
CA ALA A 62 -12.70 10.48 11.35
C ALA A 62 -13.40 10.95 10.07
N ASP A 63 -12.88 12.02 9.45
CA ASP A 63 -13.44 12.65 8.25
C ASP A 63 -13.04 11.95 6.93
N SER A 64 -12.25 10.87 7.02
CA SER A 64 -11.83 10.11 5.83
C SER A 64 -12.94 9.20 5.34
N ASP A 65 -13.14 9.16 4.03
CA ASP A 65 -13.91 8.10 3.37
C ASP A 65 -13.03 6.85 3.18
N VAL A 66 -11.77 7.08 2.82
CA VAL A 66 -10.75 6.05 2.58
C VAL A 66 -9.45 6.39 3.30
N ILE A 67 -8.79 5.39 3.87
CA ILE A 67 -7.46 5.51 4.46
C ILE A 67 -6.53 4.53 3.75
N VAL A 68 -5.46 5.07 3.17
CA VAL A 68 -4.42 4.32 2.47
C VAL A 68 -3.19 4.21 3.36
N ASP A 69 -2.82 2.98 3.71
CA ASP A 69 -1.57 2.65 4.37
C ASP A 69 -0.46 2.44 3.32
N ALA A 70 0.34 3.48 3.11
CA ALA A 70 1.58 3.43 2.34
C ALA A 70 2.82 3.52 3.25
N PHE A 71 2.70 3.06 4.50
CA PHE A 71 3.81 2.98 5.44
C PHE A 71 4.88 1.99 4.96
N ALA A 72 6.13 2.33 5.22
CA ALA A 72 7.27 1.47 5.01
C ALA A 72 8.17 1.52 6.25
N SER A 73 8.77 0.37 6.57
CA SER A 73 9.70 0.20 7.68
C SER A 73 11.09 -0.23 7.17
N SER A 74 12.11 -0.07 8.00
CA SER A 74 13.39 -0.73 7.79
C SER A 74 13.30 -2.22 8.15
N PRO A 75 14.16 -3.10 7.61
CA PRO A 75 14.08 -4.54 7.86
C PRO A 75 14.11 -4.94 9.34
N ASP A 76 14.88 -4.23 10.18
CA ASP A 76 14.96 -4.46 11.63
C ASP A 76 13.67 -4.09 12.38
N GLN A 77 12.77 -3.35 11.74
CA GLN A 77 11.46 -2.95 12.26
C GLN A 77 10.30 -3.49 11.42
N ALA A 78 10.53 -4.54 10.62
CA ALA A 78 9.53 -5.08 9.70
C ALA A 78 8.21 -5.49 10.38
N TYR A 79 8.25 -5.86 11.66
CA TYR A 79 7.06 -6.16 12.47
C TYR A 79 6.05 -5.01 12.53
N LEU A 80 6.49 -3.76 12.30
CA LEU A 80 5.63 -2.58 12.31
C LEU A 80 4.55 -2.61 11.22
N HIS A 81 4.74 -3.38 10.14
CA HIS A 81 3.69 -3.60 9.14
C HIS A 81 2.45 -4.28 9.75
N VAL A 82 2.67 -5.33 10.54
CA VAL A 82 1.58 -6.05 11.23
C VAL A 82 0.98 -5.17 12.34
N ASP A 83 1.82 -4.49 13.12
CA ASP A 83 1.35 -3.61 14.21
C ASP A 83 0.48 -2.47 13.68
N LEU A 84 0.85 -1.86 12.56
CA LEU A 84 0.07 -0.78 11.96
C LEU A 84 -1.25 -1.31 11.41
N ALA A 85 -1.23 -2.41 10.66
CA ALA A 85 -2.45 -3.02 10.14
C ALA A 85 -3.42 -3.40 11.26
N THR A 86 -2.93 -4.02 12.33
CA THR A 86 -3.78 -4.41 13.48
C THR A 86 -4.38 -3.19 14.18
N LYS A 87 -3.59 -2.12 14.38
CA LYS A 87 -4.05 -0.84 14.94
C LYS A 87 -5.15 -0.20 14.08
N LEU A 88 -4.93 -0.08 12.77
CA LEU A 88 -5.91 0.53 11.85
C LEU A 88 -7.20 -0.30 11.80
N ILE A 89 -7.09 -1.62 11.66
CA ILE A 89 -8.25 -2.53 11.70
C ILE A 89 -9.02 -2.37 13.01
N ALA A 90 -8.35 -2.25 14.16
CA ALA A 90 -8.99 -2.08 15.46
C ALA A 90 -9.79 -0.77 15.54
N MET A 91 -9.25 0.34 15.01
CA MET A 91 -9.94 1.64 14.99
C MET A 91 -11.24 1.62 14.18
N PHE A 92 -11.27 0.85 13.09
CA PHE A 92 -12.35 0.89 12.10
C PHE A 92 -13.28 -0.34 12.10
N ARG A 93 -13.24 -1.18 13.14
CA ARG A 93 -14.24 -2.25 13.33
C ARG A 93 -15.67 -1.70 13.27
N GLY A 94 -16.49 -2.25 12.36
CA GLY A 94 -17.89 -1.84 12.17
C GLY A 94 -18.07 -0.43 11.58
N ALA A 95 -17.00 0.23 11.16
CA ALA A 95 -17.04 1.53 10.53
C ALA A 95 -17.30 1.40 9.01
N LYS A 96 -17.65 2.51 8.36
CA LYS A 96 -17.95 2.53 6.92
C LYS A 96 -16.72 2.81 6.05
N GLN A 97 -15.65 3.33 6.66
CA GLN A 97 -14.43 3.68 5.96
C GLN A 97 -13.78 2.46 5.31
N ARG A 98 -13.27 2.65 4.10
CA ARG A 98 -12.45 1.65 3.40
C ARG A 98 -10.99 1.83 3.77
N LEU A 99 -10.30 0.72 4.07
CA LEU A 99 -8.86 0.70 4.34
C LEU A 99 -8.12 0.04 3.18
N VAL A 100 -7.09 0.70 2.66
CA VAL A 100 -6.24 0.16 1.59
C VAL A 100 -4.86 -0.08 2.15
N PHE A 101 -4.33 -1.29 1.99
CA PHE A 101 -3.01 -1.69 2.48
C PHE A 101 -2.08 -1.98 1.31
N ILE A 102 -0.94 -1.30 1.24
CA ILE A 102 0.13 -1.64 0.29
C ILE A 102 0.99 -2.74 0.91
N LEU A 103 0.92 -3.92 0.31
CA LEU A 103 1.58 -5.13 0.79
C LEU A 103 2.90 -5.35 0.03
N GLY A 104 3.49 -6.54 0.21
CA GLY A 104 4.70 -6.98 -0.50
C GLY A 104 4.41 -8.03 -1.57
N ALA A 105 5.34 -8.13 -2.54
CA ALA A 105 5.32 -9.15 -3.57
C ALA A 105 5.58 -10.58 -3.04
N GLY A 106 6.22 -10.73 -1.87
CA GLY A 106 6.57 -12.04 -1.30
C GLY A 106 5.36 -12.96 -1.03
N SER A 107 4.16 -12.39 -0.90
CA SER A 107 2.92 -13.16 -0.72
C SER A 107 2.25 -13.58 -2.04
N LEU A 108 2.81 -13.21 -3.19
CA LEU A 108 2.35 -13.65 -4.51
C LEU A 108 2.90 -15.05 -4.80
N LYS A 109 2.16 -15.79 -5.62
CA LYS A 109 2.47 -17.15 -6.05
C LYS A 109 3.31 -17.15 -7.32
N THR A 110 4.16 -18.15 -7.46
CA THR A 110 5.02 -18.35 -8.63
C THR A 110 5.38 -19.82 -8.81
N GLY A 111 6.06 -20.13 -9.91
CA GLY A 111 6.40 -21.51 -10.30
C GLY A 111 5.20 -22.34 -10.75
N GLU A 112 5.49 -23.53 -11.30
CA GLU A 112 4.45 -24.49 -11.73
C GLU A 112 3.65 -25.07 -10.54
N ASP A 113 4.25 -25.09 -9.36
CA ASP A 113 3.68 -25.57 -8.10
C ASP A 113 2.97 -24.46 -7.30
N HIS A 114 2.92 -23.22 -7.81
CA HIS A 114 2.23 -22.08 -7.21
C HIS A 114 2.66 -21.79 -5.75
N HIS A 115 3.93 -21.99 -5.43
CA HIS A 115 4.49 -21.65 -4.12
C HIS A 115 4.59 -20.12 -3.93
N LEU A 116 4.73 -19.68 -2.68
CA LEU A 116 4.87 -18.24 -2.38
C LEU A 116 6.27 -17.73 -2.72
N PHE A 117 6.35 -16.59 -3.40
CA PHE A 117 7.62 -15.97 -3.80
C PHE A 117 8.56 -15.65 -2.63
N VAL A 118 8.03 -15.42 -1.42
CA VAL A 118 8.86 -15.25 -0.23
C VAL A 118 9.76 -16.47 0.02
N HIS A 119 9.32 -17.70 -0.33
CA HIS A 119 10.16 -18.89 -0.19
C HIS A 119 11.37 -18.86 -1.13
N ASP A 120 11.22 -18.38 -2.37
CA ASP A 120 12.35 -18.15 -3.28
C ASP A 120 13.33 -17.11 -2.71
N MET A 121 12.78 -16.02 -2.14
CA MET A 121 13.59 -14.97 -1.53
C MET A 121 14.40 -15.50 -0.33
N GLU A 122 13.82 -16.38 0.49
CA GLU A 122 14.49 -16.99 1.64
C GLU A 122 15.69 -17.85 1.23
N GLN A 123 15.66 -18.44 0.04
CA GLN A 123 16.79 -19.22 -0.49
C GLN A 123 17.84 -18.36 -1.19
N ASN A 124 17.60 -17.06 -1.39
CA ASN A 124 18.51 -16.17 -2.08
C ASN A 124 19.40 -15.38 -1.08
N PRO A 125 20.72 -15.64 -1.03
CA PRO A 125 21.62 -14.94 -0.11
C PRO A 125 21.69 -13.42 -0.33
N LYS A 126 21.37 -12.94 -1.54
CA LYS A 126 21.46 -11.52 -1.90
C LYS A 126 20.38 -10.65 -1.25
N VAL A 127 19.28 -11.25 -0.79
CA VAL A 127 18.13 -10.52 -0.20
C VAL A 127 17.97 -10.77 1.29
N GLN A 128 18.90 -11.50 1.94
CA GLN A 128 18.84 -11.82 3.37
C GLN A 128 18.75 -10.56 4.26
N ALA A 129 19.42 -9.47 3.87
CA ALA A 129 19.36 -8.22 4.62
C ALA A 129 17.97 -7.55 4.62
N ILE A 130 17.08 -7.92 3.70
CA ILE A 130 15.75 -7.32 3.53
C ILE A 130 14.60 -8.31 3.73
N ILE A 131 14.88 -9.60 3.99
CA ILE A 131 13.88 -10.68 3.97
C ILE A 131 12.78 -10.53 5.04
N GLU A 132 13.06 -9.81 6.12
CA GLU A 132 12.08 -9.59 7.19
C GLU A 132 10.89 -8.75 6.71
N VAL A 133 11.08 -7.84 5.76
CA VAL A 133 9.99 -7.02 5.21
C VAL A 133 8.93 -7.87 4.49
N PRO A 134 9.26 -8.68 3.44
CA PRO A 134 8.27 -9.52 2.77
C PRO A 134 7.68 -10.60 3.69
N ARG A 135 8.42 -11.11 4.67
CA ARG A 135 7.87 -12.02 5.69
C ARG A 135 6.76 -11.36 6.51
N ASN A 136 7.02 -10.15 7.03
CA ASN A 136 6.04 -9.44 7.85
C ASN A 136 4.87 -8.90 7.02
N GLN A 137 5.07 -8.48 5.78
CA GLN A 137 3.95 -8.11 4.89
C GLN A 137 3.12 -9.33 4.46
N PHE A 138 3.70 -10.53 4.40
CA PHE A 138 2.91 -11.76 4.24
C PHE A 138 2.11 -12.10 5.51
N ALA A 139 2.69 -11.89 6.70
CA ALA A 139 1.97 -12.01 7.97
C ALA A 139 0.83 -10.97 8.08
N GLU A 140 1.07 -9.75 7.62
CA GLU A 140 0.07 -8.67 7.53
C GLU A 140 -1.13 -9.10 6.66
N LEU A 141 -0.89 -9.59 5.44
CA LEU A 141 -1.97 -10.11 4.58
C LEU A 141 -2.70 -11.29 5.24
N THR A 142 -1.97 -12.17 5.91
CA THR A 142 -2.55 -13.31 6.64
C THR A 142 -3.49 -12.84 7.75
N PHE A 143 -3.08 -11.82 8.51
CA PHE A 143 -3.95 -11.16 9.49
C PHE A 143 -5.19 -10.53 8.83
N LEU A 144 -5.01 -9.73 7.76
CA LEU A 144 -6.12 -9.08 7.06
C LEU A 144 -7.18 -10.08 6.57
N ARG A 145 -6.77 -11.25 6.08
CA ARG A 145 -7.70 -12.32 5.64
C ARG A 145 -8.64 -12.82 6.76
N THR A 146 -8.26 -12.67 8.03
CA THR A 146 -9.10 -12.99 9.19
C THR A 146 -10.18 -11.95 9.47
N VAL A 147 -10.02 -10.72 8.95
CA VAL A 147 -10.90 -9.59 9.21
C VAL A 147 -12.13 -9.63 8.31
N LYS A 148 -13.33 -9.68 8.90
CA LYS A 148 -14.60 -9.79 8.17
C LYS A 148 -15.51 -8.54 8.25
N ASN A 149 -15.32 -7.71 9.27
CA ASN A 149 -16.18 -6.57 9.62
C ASN A 149 -15.51 -5.19 9.43
N VAL A 150 -14.49 -5.14 8.57
CA VAL A 150 -13.87 -3.91 8.07
C VAL A 150 -13.77 -4.07 6.56
N ASP A 151 -14.08 -3.02 5.82
CA ASP A 151 -13.91 -3.00 4.38
C ASP A 151 -12.45 -2.70 4.05
N TRP A 152 -11.64 -3.74 3.87
CA TRP A 152 -10.23 -3.61 3.53
C TRP A 152 -9.95 -4.11 2.12
N VAL A 153 -8.91 -3.58 1.49
CA VAL A 153 -8.33 -4.12 0.26
C VAL A 153 -6.82 -4.10 0.38
N GLY A 154 -6.18 -5.19 -0.04
CA GLY A 154 -4.73 -5.29 -0.14
C GLY A 154 -4.27 -5.12 -1.58
N VAL A 155 -3.16 -4.42 -1.80
CA VAL A 155 -2.53 -4.30 -3.13
C VAL A 155 -1.07 -4.70 -3.02
N SER A 156 -0.68 -5.76 -3.73
CA SER A 156 0.72 -6.16 -3.83
C SER A 156 1.35 -5.53 -5.10
N PRO A 157 2.57 -5.00 -5.01
CA PRO A 157 3.36 -4.68 -6.19
C PRO A 157 3.95 -5.96 -6.81
N SER A 158 4.53 -5.81 -8.00
CA SER A 158 5.44 -6.80 -8.59
C SER A 158 6.82 -6.83 -7.90
N ILE A 159 7.70 -7.75 -8.30
CA ILE A 159 9.01 -7.96 -7.66
C ILE A 159 9.82 -6.67 -7.59
N ASN A 160 9.99 -5.99 -8.72
CA ASN A 160 10.72 -4.73 -8.81
C ASN A 160 9.76 -3.55 -8.61
N PHE A 161 9.68 -3.03 -7.39
CA PHE A 161 8.86 -1.85 -7.09
C PHE A 161 9.71 -0.58 -7.02
N HIS A 162 9.53 0.33 -7.98
CA HIS A 162 10.47 1.43 -8.20
C HIS A 162 9.78 2.80 -8.41
N PRO A 163 10.53 3.92 -8.30
CA PRO A 163 9.99 5.23 -8.65
C PRO A 163 9.70 5.30 -10.14
N GLY A 164 8.63 6.00 -10.53
CA GLY A 164 8.31 6.19 -11.95
C GLY A 164 6.90 6.75 -12.14
N ALA A 165 6.66 7.29 -13.33
CA ALA A 165 5.33 7.67 -13.79
C ALA A 165 4.49 6.43 -14.10
N ALA A 166 3.17 6.55 -14.03
CA ALA A 166 2.26 5.46 -14.36
C ALA A 166 2.41 5.02 -15.83
N THR A 167 2.32 3.72 -16.05
CA THR A 167 2.24 3.10 -17.37
C THR A 167 0.91 2.36 -17.53
N GLU A 168 0.72 1.66 -18.65
CA GLU A 168 -0.41 0.76 -18.79
C GLU A 168 -0.35 -0.36 -17.75
N LEU A 169 -1.50 -0.69 -17.18
CA LEU A 169 -1.59 -1.61 -16.05
C LEU A 169 -1.80 -3.05 -16.51
N LEU A 170 -1.14 -3.97 -15.82
CA LEU A 170 -1.56 -5.36 -15.69
C LEU A 170 -2.13 -5.57 -14.29
N LEU A 171 -3.29 -6.21 -14.20
CA LEU A 171 -3.95 -6.54 -12.94
C LEU A 171 -4.06 -8.06 -12.79
N GLY A 172 -3.89 -8.53 -11.57
CA GLY A 172 -4.00 -9.94 -11.20
C GLY A 172 -4.52 -10.10 -9.78
N LYS A 173 -4.60 -11.34 -9.33
CA LYS A 173 -5.02 -11.67 -7.96
C LYS A 173 -3.84 -12.08 -7.12
N ASP A 174 -3.48 -13.36 -7.18
CA ASP A 174 -2.50 -13.96 -6.28
C ASP A 174 -1.19 -14.39 -6.95
N GLU A 175 -1.08 -14.34 -8.27
CA GLU A 175 0.12 -14.75 -9.01
C GLU A 175 1.04 -13.55 -9.27
N LEU A 176 2.36 -13.79 -9.32
CA LEU A 176 3.30 -12.81 -9.85
C LEU A 176 2.94 -12.46 -11.30
N LEU A 177 3.01 -11.17 -11.59
CA LEU A 177 2.80 -10.64 -12.93
C LEU A 177 4.14 -10.34 -13.59
N PHE A 178 4.20 -10.59 -14.90
CA PHE A 178 5.34 -10.30 -15.75
C PHE A 178 4.84 -9.56 -16.99
N ASN A 179 5.57 -8.50 -17.36
CA ASN A 179 5.29 -7.72 -18.56
C ASN A 179 5.71 -8.48 -19.83
N GLU A 180 5.49 -7.88 -21.01
CA GLU A 180 5.82 -8.51 -22.29
C GLU A 180 7.31 -8.84 -22.46
N LYS A 181 8.19 -8.22 -21.66
CA LYS A 181 9.64 -8.47 -21.62
C LYS A 181 10.03 -9.54 -20.60
N GLY A 182 9.06 -10.16 -19.93
CA GLY A 182 9.32 -11.13 -18.86
C GLY A 182 9.82 -10.49 -17.56
N VAL A 183 9.59 -9.19 -17.36
CA VAL A 183 10.02 -8.46 -16.15
C VAL A 183 8.83 -8.26 -15.22
N SER A 184 9.00 -8.60 -13.94
CA SER A 184 8.02 -8.34 -12.89
C SER A 184 8.32 -7.00 -12.23
N GLU A 185 7.69 -5.93 -12.71
CA GLU A 185 7.93 -4.58 -12.21
C GLU A 185 6.66 -3.74 -12.05
N THR A 186 6.73 -2.76 -11.16
CA THR A 186 5.65 -1.81 -10.90
C THR A 186 6.27 -0.46 -10.59
N SER A 187 5.81 0.57 -11.27
CA SER A 187 6.16 1.94 -10.91
C SER A 187 5.26 2.46 -9.79
N ALA A 188 5.77 3.40 -8.99
CA ALA A 188 4.98 4.10 -7.97
C ALA A 188 3.73 4.79 -8.55
N GLY A 189 3.82 5.33 -9.78
CA GLY A 189 2.69 5.91 -10.48
C GLY A 189 1.64 4.88 -10.87
N THR A 190 2.04 3.72 -11.39
CA THR A 190 1.13 2.63 -11.76
C THR A 190 0.40 2.11 -10.52
N MET A 191 1.12 1.94 -9.40
CA MET A 191 0.51 1.59 -8.11
C MET A 191 -0.52 2.63 -7.65
N ALA A 192 -0.20 3.93 -7.76
CA ALA A 192 -1.13 5.00 -7.39
C ALA A 192 -2.40 4.97 -8.26
N VAL A 193 -2.26 4.83 -9.58
CA VAL A 193 -3.40 4.72 -10.51
C VAL A 193 -4.26 3.50 -10.19
N ALA A 194 -3.64 2.35 -9.91
CA ALA A 194 -4.37 1.12 -9.55
C ALA A 194 -5.17 1.28 -8.26
N ILE A 195 -4.56 1.85 -7.22
CA ILE A 195 -5.23 2.13 -5.94
C ILE A 195 -6.36 3.12 -6.14
N LEU A 196 -6.17 4.22 -6.87
CA LEU A 196 -7.24 5.21 -7.06
C LEU A 196 -8.38 4.64 -7.93
N ASN A 197 -8.08 3.80 -8.93
CA ASN A 197 -9.11 3.08 -9.68
C ASN A 197 -9.97 2.19 -8.78
N GLU A 198 -9.33 1.43 -7.88
CA GLU A 198 -10.03 0.60 -6.88
C GLU A 198 -10.82 1.45 -5.88
N ILE A 199 -10.31 2.61 -5.47
CA ILE A 199 -11.01 3.52 -4.55
C ILE A 199 -12.27 4.10 -5.21
N GLU A 200 -12.19 4.54 -6.45
CA GLU A 200 -13.31 5.16 -7.17
C GLU A 200 -14.36 4.13 -7.63
N LYS A 201 -13.93 2.91 -7.96
CA LYS A 201 -14.80 1.82 -8.42
C LYS A 201 -14.42 0.50 -7.74
N PRO A 202 -14.74 0.31 -6.45
CA PRO A 202 -14.32 -0.87 -5.69
C PRO A 202 -14.73 -2.19 -6.35
N GLN A 203 -13.74 -3.04 -6.63
CA GLN A 203 -13.95 -4.39 -7.17
C GLN A 203 -13.47 -5.49 -6.20
N HIS A 204 -12.63 -5.16 -5.22
CA HIS A 204 -11.88 -6.13 -4.42
C HIS A 204 -12.20 -6.02 -2.92
N PRO A 205 -13.45 -6.27 -2.46
CA PRO A 205 -13.80 -6.18 -1.05
C PRO A 205 -13.19 -7.32 -0.24
N LYS A 206 -12.36 -6.99 0.75
CA LYS A 206 -11.74 -7.92 1.70
C LYS A 206 -10.88 -9.00 1.03
N GLU A 207 -10.20 -8.61 -0.03
CA GLU A 207 -9.24 -9.44 -0.75
C GLU A 207 -7.99 -8.64 -1.15
N ARG A 208 -7.00 -9.36 -1.68
CA ARG A 208 -5.80 -8.78 -2.26
C ARG A 208 -5.88 -8.88 -3.78
N PHE A 209 -5.48 -7.82 -4.47
CA PHE A 209 -5.11 -7.88 -5.88
C PHE A 209 -3.65 -7.46 -6.08
N THR A 210 -3.12 -7.66 -7.28
CA THR A 210 -1.75 -7.28 -7.64
C THR A 210 -1.72 -6.46 -8.92
N VAL A 211 -0.69 -5.64 -9.06
CA VAL A 211 -0.49 -4.76 -10.20
C VAL A 211 0.95 -4.88 -10.74
N ALA A 212 1.09 -4.74 -12.06
CA ALA A 212 2.38 -4.56 -12.73
C ALA A 212 2.28 -3.50 -13.83
N ASP A 213 3.44 -3.00 -14.24
CA ASP A 213 3.59 -2.26 -15.49
C ASP A 213 3.46 -3.25 -16.66
N ARG A 214 2.74 -2.87 -17.73
CA ARG A 214 2.57 -3.68 -18.94
C ARG A 214 3.78 -3.62 -19.87
#